data_AF-A0A960KPL3-F1
#
_entry.id   AF-A0A960KPL3-F1
#
_cell.length_a   1.000
_cell.length_b   1.000
_cell.length_c   1.000
_cell.angle_alpha   90.00
_cell.angle_beta   90.00
_cell.angle_gamma   90.00
#
_symmetry.space_group_name_H-M   'P 1'
#
loop_
_entity.id
_entity.type
_entity.pdbx_description
1 polymer ?
#
loop_
_entity_poly.entity_id
_entity_poly.type
_entity_poly.pdbx_seq_one_letter_code
_entity_poly.pdbx_strand_id
1 'polypeptide(L)'
;MLDEIHLWVGDDLLPRNHRNRYTAAPGQFPYPVEEFDGNVQEYTIEVDDLDGLIYVVAHAVVSGDYSDGDCGVRGCAVDCVEGPDFLGLNQLLEDAEGLDGTVTVSVSNPSLFGYSAYFPTLTISNAEGTSLEGSWLGWCMDSDLPITASVDYEANLYSSYETLPTGLLENPETLDRVNWILNQNFQGQIAPCSGAAISALDVQRALWTLVDNNVPTTFGTWNPCHVSYILDLASTIDFYEPACDGIMTVILVPVSSPAQILLAQIPVICTECP
;
A
#
# COMPACT_ATOMS: atom_id res chain seq x y z
N MET A 1 -17.62 -23.23 4.47
CA MET A 1 -18.36 -23.18 5.74
C MET A 1 -17.75 -22.05 6.53
N LEU A 2 -18.54 -21.15 7.11
CA LEU A 2 -17.99 -20.08 7.94
C LEU A 2 -17.38 -20.68 9.20
N ASP A 3 -16.18 -20.23 9.56
CA ASP A 3 -15.42 -20.68 10.73
C ASP A 3 -15.22 -19.53 11.73
N GLU A 4 -15.05 -18.31 11.21
CA GLU A 4 -14.89 -17.09 12.01
C GLU A 4 -15.43 -15.89 11.23
N ILE A 5 -15.97 -14.89 11.92
CA ILE A 5 -16.30 -13.58 11.36
C ILE A 5 -15.82 -12.48 12.31
N HIS A 6 -15.21 -11.45 11.76
CA HIS A 6 -14.85 -10.22 12.47
C HIS A 6 -15.45 -9.02 11.72
N LEU A 7 -16.18 -8.17 12.43
CA LEU A 7 -16.78 -6.97 11.85
C LEU A 7 -16.40 -5.72 12.65
N TRP A 8 -16.02 -4.68 11.93
CA TRP A 8 -15.91 -3.32 12.44
C TRP A 8 -16.83 -2.39 11.64
N VAL A 9 -17.56 -1.55 12.35
CA VAL A 9 -18.44 -0.52 11.80
C VAL A 9 -18.28 0.74 12.64
N GLY A 10 -18.02 1.88 12.00
CA GLY A 10 -17.84 3.15 12.71
C GLY A 10 -17.66 4.36 11.80
N ASP A 11 -17.30 5.49 12.41
CA ASP A 11 -17.14 6.82 11.80
C ASP A 11 -15.68 7.16 11.41
N ASP A 12 -14.73 6.33 11.83
CA ASP A 12 -13.31 6.35 11.46
C ASP A 12 -13.04 5.40 10.26
N LEU A 13 -11.89 5.43 9.58
CA LEU A 13 -11.67 4.48 8.47
C LEU A 13 -11.47 3.02 8.95
N LEU A 14 -10.91 2.86 10.15
CA LEU A 14 -10.52 1.59 10.76
C LEU A 14 -10.68 1.66 12.30
N PRO A 15 -10.79 0.51 13.00
CA PRO A 15 -10.67 0.50 14.45
C PRO A 15 -9.31 1.00 14.91
N ARG A 16 -9.22 1.40 16.18
CA ARG A 16 -7.94 1.75 16.82
C ARG A 16 -7.55 0.70 17.85
N ASN A 17 -6.29 0.30 17.83
CA ASN A 17 -5.72 -0.63 18.81
C ASN A 17 -5.51 0.04 20.19
N HIS A 18 -5.06 -0.75 21.17
CA HIS A 18 -4.76 -0.28 22.54
C HIS A 18 -3.68 0.83 22.63
N ARG A 19 -2.99 1.14 21.52
CA ARG A 19 -2.03 2.26 21.38
C ARG A 19 -2.60 3.43 20.57
N ASN A 20 -3.91 3.46 20.33
CA ASN A 20 -4.64 4.48 19.59
C ASN A 20 -4.23 4.64 18.11
N ARG A 21 -3.65 3.59 17.51
CA ARG A 21 -3.32 3.54 16.07
C ARG A 21 -4.38 2.77 15.31
N TYR A 22 -4.66 3.18 14.08
CA TYR A 22 -5.51 2.40 13.19
C TYR A 22 -4.97 0.98 13.02
N THR A 23 -5.87 0.02 12.95
CA THR A 23 -5.57 -1.41 12.86
C THR A 23 -6.58 -2.08 11.94
N ALA A 24 -6.09 -2.95 11.06
CA ALA A 24 -6.93 -3.83 10.26
C ALA A 24 -6.97 -5.27 10.82
N ALA A 25 -6.32 -5.50 11.97
CA ALA A 25 -6.25 -6.82 12.59
C ALA A 25 -7.66 -7.31 12.98
N PRO A 26 -8.17 -8.41 12.36
CA PRO A 26 -9.54 -8.88 12.58
C PRO A 26 -9.88 -9.14 14.05
N GLY A 27 -8.95 -9.75 14.81
CA GLY A 27 -9.11 -9.98 16.25
C GLY A 27 -9.12 -8.72 17.13
N GLN A 28 -9.01 -7.52 16.54
CA GLN A 28 -9.20 -6.24 17.22
C GLN A 28 -10.52 -5.55 16.86
N PHE A 29 -11.37 -6.22 16.07
CA PHE A 29 -12.67 -5.70 15.69
C PHE A 29 -13.68 -5.92 16.83
N PRO A 30 -14.63 -4.97 17.03
CA PRO A 30 -15.56 -4.99 18.15
C PRO A 30 -16.64 -6.07 18.03
N TYR A 31 -16.89 -6.60 16.84
CA TYR A 31 -17.90 -7.63 16.61
C TYR A 31 -17.26 -8.96 16.12
N PRO A 32 -16.61 -9.72 17.02
CA PRO A 32 -16.12 -11.06 16.72
C PRO A 32 -17.21 -12.11 16.87
N VAL A 33 -17.23 -13.07 15.94
CA VAL A 33 -17.98 -14.31 16.02
C VAL A 33 -17.00 -15.43 15.72
N GLU A 34 -16.55 -16.05 16.80
CA GLU A 34 -15.63 -17.17 16.78
C GLU A 34 -16.44 -18.47 16.95
N GLU A 35 -16.05 -19.52 16.23
CA GLU A 35 -16.64 -20.86 16.30
C GLU A 35 -18.12 -20.95 15.86
N PHE A 36 -18.35 -21.36 14.61
CA PHE A 36 -19.69 -21.69 14.14
C PHE A 36 -20.06 -23.16 14.41
N ASP A 37 -21.22 -23.38 15.04
CA ASP A 37 -21.79 -24.71 15.18
C ASP A 37 -22.41 -25.20 13.85
N GLY A 38 -21.68 -26.07 13.15
CA GLY A 38 -22.15 -26.77 11.96
C GLY A 38 -21.99 -25.97 10.66
N ASN A 39 -22.69 -26.40 9.60
CA ASN A 39 -22.50 -25.88 8.24
C ASN A 39 -23.18 -24.51 8.03
N VAL A 40 -22.64 -23.46 8.64
CA VAL A 40 -23.09 -22.08 8.46
C VAL A 40 -22.52 -21.53 7.15
N GLN A 41 -23.40 -20.98 6.30
CA GLN A 41 -23.07 -20.40 4.98
C GLN A 41 -23.33 -18.90 4.94
N GLU A 42 -24.25 -18.42 5.77
CA GLU A 42 -24.62 -17.01 5.90
C GLU A 42 -24.78 -16.70 7.38
N TYR A 43 -24.34 -15.51 7.79
CA TYR A 43 -24.48 -15.01 9.15
C TYR A 43 -24.69 -13.49 9.11
N THR A 44 -25.56 -12.98 9.96
CA THR A 44 -25.94 -11.56 10.00
C THR A 44 -25.56 -10.96 11.34
N ILE A 45 -24.83 -9.84 11.30
CA ILE A 45 -24.55 -9.00 12.47
C ILE A 45 -25.39 -7.73 12.33
N GLU A 46 -26.26 -7.47 13.31
CA GLU A 46 -27.03 -6.24 13.39
C GLU A 46 -26.24 -5.20 14.20
N VAL A 47 -26.02 -4.02 13.61
CA VAL A 47 -25.35 -2.88 14.25
C VAL A 47 -26.30 -1.70 14.23
N ASP A 48 -26.69 -1.25 15.42
CA ASP A 48 -27.63 -0.14 15.63
C ASP A 48 -26.89 1.19 15.90
N ASP A 49 -27.65 2.28 15.97
CA ASP A 49 -27.19 3.63 16.36
C ASP A 49 -26.08 4.24 15.49
N LEU A 50 -26.06 3.90 14.20
CA LEU A 50 -25.16 4.48 13.21
C LEU A 50 -25.72 5.83 12.68
N ASP A 51 -24.88 6.87 12.69
CA ASP A 51 -25.17 8.19 12.12
C ASP A 51 -23.93 8.73 11.40
N GLY A 52 -24.14 9.56 10.37
CA GLY A 52 -23.09 10.17 9.58
C GLY A 52 -22.51 9.26 8.49
N LEU A 53 -21.24 9.51 8.14
CA LEU A 53 -20.49 8.68 7.20
C LEU A 53 -20.02 7.43 7.93
N ILE A 54 -20.42 6.27 7.42
CA ILE A 54 -20.12 4.98 8.03
C ILE A 54 -19.11 4.24 7.16
N TYR A 55 -18.08 3.72 7.81
CA TYR A 55 -17.15 2.78 7.23
C TYR A 55 -17.41 1.39 7.80
N VAL A 56 -17.27 0.39 6.95
CA VAL A 56 -17.51 -1.02 7.28
C VAL A 56 -16.29 -1.81 6.87
N VAL A 57 -15.74 -2.61 7.78
CA VAL A 57 -14.65 -3.54 7.51
C VAL A 57 -15.05 -4.89 8.07
N ALA A 58 -15.13 -5.88 7.18
CA ALA A 58 -15.55 -7.23 7.53
C ALA A 58 -14.47 -8.23 7.11
N HIS A 59 -14.28 -9.24 7.95
CA HIS A 59 -13.40 -10.38 7.72
C HIS A 59 -14.19 -11.65 8.04
N ALA A 60 -13.98 -12.70 7.26
CA ALA A 60 -14.57 -14.00 7.52
C ALA A 60 -13.59 -15.11 7.12
N VAL A 61 -13.40 -16.09 8.00
CA VAL A 61 -12.69 -17.33 7.70
C VAL A 61 -13.69 -18.36 7.22
N VAL A 62 -13.38 -19.03 6.11
CA VAL A 62 -14.20 -20.13 5.58
C VAL A 62 -13.39 -21.41 5.49
N SER A 63 -13.88 -22.47 6.14
CA SER A 63 -13.36 -23.82 5.99
C SER A 63 -14.00 -24.53 4.79
N GLY A 64 -13.19 -25.18 3.96
CA GLY A 64 -13.65 -25.99 2.84
C GLY A 64 -12.73 -27.17 2.58
N ASP A 65 -13.29 -28.36 2.39
CA ASP A 65 -12.53 -29.53 1.93
C ASP A 65 -12.08 -29.30 0.49
N TYR A 66 -10.84 -28.81 0.31
CA TYR A 66 -10.17 -28.84 -0.98
C TYR A 66 -9.76 -30.30 -1.29
N SER A 67 -10.64 -31.04 -1.96
CA SER A 67 -10.24 -32.30 -2.59
C SER A 67 -9.47 -32.00 -3.89
N ASP A 68 -8.26 -31.45 -3.78
CA ASP A 68 -7.34 -31.48 -4.92
C ASP A 68 -6.49 -32.74 -4.84
N GLY A 69 -6.66 -33.57 -5.86
CA GLY A 69 -6.12 -34.91 -5.91
C GLY A 69 -4.68 -34.92 -6.37
N ASP A 70 -3.73 -34.50 -5.53
CA ASP A 70 -2.35 -35.01 -5.56
C ASP A 70 -1.56 -34.62 -4.30
N CYS A 71 -1.71 -35.38 -3.22
CA CYS A 71 -0.69 -35.47 -2.17
C CYS A 71 -0.64 -36.90 -1.61
N GLY A 72 -0.13 -37.80 -2.45
CA GLY A 72 0.05 -39.21 -2.14
C GLY A 72 1.15 -39.53 -1.13
N VAL A 73 1.24 -38.85 0.02
CA VAL A 73 1.99 -39.34 1.19
C VAL A 73 1.37 -38.77 2.47
N ARG A 74 1.09 -39.64 3.44
CA ARG A 74 0.61 -39.29 4.78
C ARG A 74 1.45 -38.15 5.39
N GLY A 75 0.84 -36.98 5.58
CA GLY A 75 1.37 -35.94 6.46
C GLY A 75 1.76 -34.60 5.83
N CYS A 76 1.02 -34.09 4.85
CA CYS A 76 1.03 -32.65 4.62
C CYS A 76 0.21 -31.97 5.73
N ALA A 77 0.83 -31.73 6.88
CA ALA A 77 0.72 -30.38 7.41
C ALA A 77 1.42 -29.54 6.34
N VAL A 78 0.64 -28.80 5.55
CA VAL A 78 1.23 -27.70 4.81
C VAL A 78 1.76 -26.81 5.92
N ASP A 79 3.09 -26.69 6.02
CA ASP A 79 3.70 -25.58 6.76
C ASP A 79 3.23 -24.32 6.03
N CYS A 80 2.00 -23.88 6.28
CA CYS A 80 1.54 -22.59 5.85
C CYS A 80 2.27 -21.59 6.76
N VAL A 81 3.36 -21.05 6.24
CA VAL A 81 4.05 -19.95 6.89
C VAL A 81 3.18 -18.72 6.63
N GLU A 82 2.65 -18.11 7.70
CA GLU A 82 2.04 -16.77 7.62
C GLU A 82 2.99 -15.86 6.83
N GLY A 83 2.50 -15.33 5.72
CA GLY A 83 3.32 -14.64 4.74
C GLY A 83 2.56 -13.50 4.08
N PRO A 84 3.28 -12.49 3.59
CA PRO A 84 2.67 -11.41 2.81
C PRO A 84 1.96 -11.98 1.57
N ASP A 85 0.71 -11.59 1.35
CA ASP A 85 -0.09 -12.06 0.23
C ASP A 85 0.14 -11.24 -1.04
N PHE A 86 1.31 -11.43 -1.66
CA PHE A 86 1.59 -10.80 -2.95
C PHE A 86 0.72 -11.35 -4.09
N LEU A 87 0.19 -12.58 -3.94
CA LEU A 87 -0.76 -13.14 -4.90
C LEU A 87 -2.11 -12.43 -4.81
N GLY A 88 -2.60 -12.18 -3.60
CA GLY A 88 -3.79 -11.37 -3.34
C GLY A 88 -3.61 -9.96 -3.84
N LEU A 89 -2.42 -9.36 -3.73
CA LEU A 89 -2.16 -8.01 -4.23
C LEU A 89 -2.01 -7.93 -5.76
N ASN A 90 -1.41 -8.93 -6.38
CA ASN A 90 -1.44 -9.07 -7.83
C ASN A 90 -2.87 -9.35 -8.32
N GLN A 91 -3.65 -10.15 -7.60
CA GLN A 91 -5.07 -10.36 -7.90
C GLN A 91 -5.87 -9.06 -7.75
N LEU A 92 -5.57 -8.24 -6.74
CA LEU A 92 -6.20 -6.92 -6.56
C LEU A 92 -5.85 -5.96 -7.69
N LEU A 93 -4.61 -6.00 -8.20
CA LEU A 93 -4.21 -5.25 -9.38
C LEU A 93 -4.89 -5.80 -10.64
N GLU A 94 -4.94 -7.12 -10.83
CA GLU A 94 -5.64 -7.76 -11.94
C GLU A 94 -7.15 -7.50 -11.91
N ASP A 95 -7.77 -7.45 -10.73
CA ASP A 95 -9.18 -7.12 -10.53
C ASP A 95 -9.44 -5.65 -10.86
N ALA A 96 -8.54 -4.76 -10.45
CA ALA A 96 -8.61 -3.34 -10.80
C ALA A 96 -8.36 -3.08 -12.30
N GLU A 97 -7.45 -3.82 -12.92
CA GLU A 97 -7.24 -3.82 -14.37
C GLU A 97 -8.43 -4.44 -15.12
N GLY A 98 -9.11 -5.40 -14.49
CA GLY A 98 -10.33 -6.06 -14.97
C GLY A 98 -11.57 -5.15 -15.03
N LEU A 99 -11.52 -3.93 -14.46
CA LEU A 99 -12.60 -2.94 -14.48
C LEU A 99 -12.71 -2.15 -15.81
N ASP A 100 -12.27 -2.71 -16.95
CA ASP A 100 -12.20 -2.02 -18.25
C ASP A 100 -11.27 -0.78 -18.25
N GLY A 101 -10.07 -0.92 -17.67
CA GLY A 101 -8.87 -0.40 -18.35
C GLY A 101 -8.19 0.88 -17.84
N THR A 102 -8.56 1.47 -16.70
CA THR A 102 -7.76 2.45 -15.92
C THR A 102 -8.47 2.82 -14.61
N VAL A 103 -7.71 3.26 -13.60
CA VAL A 103 -8.29 3.96 -12.43
C VAL A 103 -8.23 5.47 -12.61
N THR A 104 -9.01 6.20 -11.82
CA THR A 104 -8.87 7.66 -11.70
C THR A 104 -7.99 8.00 -10.50
N VAL A 105 -6.98 8.84 -10.70
CA VAL A 105 -6.08 9.29 -9.64
C VAL A 105 -6.08 10.82 -9.53
N SER A 106 -6.11 11.32 -8.30
CA SER A 106 -5.81 12.73 -8.03
C SER A 106 -4.97 12.89 -6.77
N VAL A 107 -4.23 13.99 -6.70
CA VAL A 107 -3.35 14.28 -5.56
C VAL A 107 -3.73 15.59 -4.89
N SER A 108 -3.53 15.63 -3.59
CA SER A 108 -3.50 16.86 -2.80
C SER A 108 -2.26 17.70 -3.13
N ASN A 109 -2.23 18.95 -2.64
CA ASN A 109 -1.02 19.76 -2.77
C ASN A 109 0.15 19.07 -2.04
N PRO A 110 1.38 19.13 -2.61
CA PRO A 110 2.56 18.61 -1.95
C PRO A 110 2.70 19.17 -0.54
N SER A 111 2.99 18.28 0.41
CA SER A 111 3.30 18.69 1.77
C SER A 111 4.68 19.36 1.78
N LEU A 112 4.72 20.63 2.20
CA LEU A 112 5.99 21.34 2.40
C LEU A 112 6.54 21.18 3.83
N PHE A 113 5.72 20.81 4.82
CA PHE A 113 6.13 20.71 6.23
C PHE A 113 5.28 19.71 7.03
N GLY A 114 5.92 18.71 7.64
CA GLY A 114 5.33 17.93 8.74
C GLY A 114 4.46 16.72 8.39
N TYR A 115 4.43 16.26 7.14
CA TYR A 115 3.62 15.10 6.74
C TYR A 115 4.48 13.85 6.43
N SER A 116 3.82 12.70 6.41
CA SER A 116 4.38 11.35 6.20
C SER A 116 4.77 11.04 4.74
N ALA A 117 4.36 11.85 3.76
CA ALA A 117 4.65 11.64 2.34
C ALA A 117 4.70 12.95 1.54
N TYR A 118 5.16 12.87 0.29
CA TYR A 118 5.19 14.03 -0.61
C TYR A 118 3.78 14.51 -0.93
N PHE A 119 2.89 13.60 -1.31
CA PHE A 119 1.45 13.82 -1.33
C PHE A 119 0.82 13.19 -0.07
N PRO A 120 0.33 14.00 0.88
CA PRO A 120 -0.33 13.46 2.07
C PRO A 120 -1.66 12.76 1.74
N THR A 121 -2.21 13.03 0.57
CA THR A 121 -3.38 12.36 0.02
C THR A 121 -3.22 12.18 -1.48
N LEU A 122 -3.20 10.93 -1.92
CA LEU A 122 -3.38 10.45 -3.28
C LEU A 122 -4.67 9.63 -3.28
N THR A 123 -5.66 10.07 -4.02
CA THR A 123 -6.96 9.40 -4.13
C THR A 123 -6.95 8.49 -5.34
N ILE A 124 -7.32 7.23 -5.16
CA ILE A 124 -7.64 6.29 -6.24
C ILE A 124 -9.16 6.11 -6.22
N SER A 125 -9.79 6.36 -7.35
CA SER A 125 -11.21 6.14 -7.57
C SER A 125 -11.48 5.39 -8.86
N ASN A 126 -12.75 5.00 -9.09
CA ASN A 126 -13.15 4.12 -10.19
C ASN A 126 -12.50 2.73 -10.09
N ALA A 127 -12.28 2.28 -8.86
CA ALA A 127 -11.76 0.97 -8.49
C ALA A 127 -12.74 0.26 -7.54
N GLU A 128 -14.05 0.52 -7.69
CA GLU A 128 -15.10 0.02 -6.81
C GLU A 128 -15.06 -1.52 -6.69
N GLY A 129 -15.16 -2.03 -5.46
CA GLY A 129 -15.07 -3.46 -5.17
C GLY A 129 -13.64 -3.99 -5.01
N THR A 130 -12.62 -3.15 -5.22
CA THR A 130 -11.22 -3.48 -4.93
C THR A 130 -10.76 -2.82 -3.62
N SER A 131 -9.70 -3.34 -3.01
CA SER A 131 -9.06 -2.71 -1.86
C SER A 131 -8.18 -1.50 -2.22
N LEU A 132 -8.13 -1.11 -3.50
CA LEU A 132 -7.35 0.04 -3.98
C LEU A 132 -8.16 1.35 -3.97
N GLU A 133 -9.50 1.27 -3.98
CA GLU A 133 -10.37 2.44 -3.87
C GLU A 133 -10.13 3.16 -2.53
N GLY A 134 -9.80 4.45 -2.57
CA GLY A 134 -9.63 5.24 -1.35
C GLY A 134 -8.50 6.27 -1.41
N SER A 135 -8.02 6.65 -0.22
CA SER A 135 -6.99 7.67 -0.04
C SER A 135 -5.71 7.08 0.55
N TRP A 136 -4.60 7.33 -0.13
CA TRP A 136 -3.29 6.76 0.15
C TRP A 136 -2.22 7.84 0.31
N LEU A 137 -1.07 7.46 0.83
CA LEU A 137 0.12 8.31 0.81
C LEU A 137 0.81 8.20 -0.54
N GLY A 138 1.19 9.34 -1.13
CA GLY A 138 1.70 9.40 -2.50
C GLY A 138 3.10 10.01 -2.66
N TRP A 139 3.77 9.64 -3.76
CA TRP A 139 5.09 10.14 -4.17
C TRP A 139 5.17 10.40 -5.68
N CYS A 140 6.03 11.33 -6.10
CA CYS A 140 6.38 11.54 -7.51
C CYS A 140 7.54 10.65 -7.93
N MET A 141 7.53 10.08 -9.14
CA MET A 141 8.61 9.21 -9.62
C MET A 141 9.41 9.79 -10.78
N ASP A 142 8.83 10.71 -11.53
CA ASP A 142 9.46 11.32 -12.69
C ASP A 142 9.58 12.82 -12.45
N SER A 143 10.81 13.28 -12.25
CA SER A 143 11.10 14.68 -11.93
C SER A 143 11.02 15.62 -13.14
N ASP A 144 10.90 15.08 -14.36
CA ASP A 144 10.68 15.82 -15.60
C ASP A 144 9.18 16.09 -15.87
N LEU A 145 8.29 15.32 -15.23
CA LEU A 145 6.84 15.40 -15.46
C LEU A 145 6.09 16.24 -14.41
N PRO A 146 5.23 17.19 -14.85
CA PRO A 146 4.42 17.96 -13.93
C PRO A 146 3.19 17.18 -13.46
N ILE A 147 2.63 17.61 -12.33
CA ILE A 147 1.27 17.25 -11.91
C ILE A 147 0.57 18.47 -11.35
N THR A 148 -0.73 18.55 -11.59
CA THR A 148 -1.59 19.59 -11.02
C THR A 148 -2.41 18.95 -9.91
N ALA A 149 -2.33 19.50 -8.70
CA ALA A 149 -3.12 19.02 -7.57
C ALA A 149 -4.62 19.22 -7.83
N SER A 150 -5.44 18.32 -7.28
CA SER A 150 -6.91 18.30 -7.40
C SER A 150 -7.42 18.23 -8.85
N VAL A 151 -6.60 17.69 -9.75
CA VAL A 151 -7.00 17.29 -11.11
C VAL A 151 -7.03 15.77 -11.15
N ASP A 152 -8.09 15.24 -11.75
CA ASP A 152 -8.26 13.81 -11.99
C ASP A 152 -7.51 13.40 -13.25
N TYR A 153 -6.74 12.32 -13.14
CA TYR A 153 -6.00 11.68 -14.21
C TYR A 153 -6.46 10.24 -14.33
N GLU A 154 -6.79 9.79 -15.53
CA GLU A 154 -6.90 8.34 -15.78
C GLU A 154 -5.49 7.74 -15.78
N ALA A 155 -5.30 6.61 -15.09
CA ALA A 155 -4.00 5.98 -14.93
C ALA A 155 -4.07 4.44 -15.03
N ASN A 156 -3.03 3.87 -15.65
CA ASN A 156 -2.74 2.44 -15.54
C ASN A 156 -2.08 2.17 -14.18
N LEU A 157 -2.35 0.98 -13.62
CA LEU A 157 -1.73 0.51 -12.40
C LEU A 157 -0.62 -0.47 -12.75
N TYR A 158 0.46 -0.45 -11.97
CA TYR A 158 1.48 -1.47 -12.01
C TYR A 158 1.97 -1.82 -10.61
N SER A 159 2.27 -3.10 -10.39
CA SER A 159 3.02 -3.56 -9.21
C SER A 159 4.47 -3.09 -9.30
N SER A 160 5.09 -2.79 -8.16
CA SER A 160 6.54 -2.57 -8.11
C SER A 160 7.38 -3.85 -8.30
N TYR A 161 6.75 -5.03 -8.25
CA TYR A 161 7.40 -6.33 -8.43
C TYR A 161 7.21 -6.94 -9.82
N GLU A 162 6.44 -6.30 -10.69
CA GLU A 162 6.24 -6.81 -12.04
C GLU A 162 7.17 -6.15 -13.07
N THR A 163 7.14 -6.68 -14.29
CA THR A 163 7.90 -6.08 -15.40
C THR A 163 7.17 -4.85 -15.93
N LEU A 164 7.73 -3.67 -15.68
CA LEU A 164 7.18 -2.42 -16.18
C LEU A 164 7.36 -2.25 -17.70
N PRO A 165 6.46 -1.49 -18.36
CA PRO A 165 6.65 -1.08 -19.74
C PRO A 165 8.01 -0.39 -19.95
N THR A 166 8.66 -0.71 -21.07
CA THR A 166 9.99 -0.14 -21.38
C THR A 166 9.94 1.38 -21.49
N GLY A 167 10.85 2.06 -20.78
CA GLY A 167 10.97 3.52 -20.80
C GLY A 167 9.95 4.24 -19.93
N LEU A 168 9.22 3.51 -19.06
CA LEU A 168 8.33 4.11 -18.08
C LEU A 168 9.11 4.81 -16.96
N LEU A 169 10.14 4.15 -16.42
CA LEU A 169 11.10 4.71 -15.47
C LEU A 169 12.50 4.50 -16.03
N GLU A 170 13.43 5.39 -15.68
CA GLU A 170 14.82 5.33 -16.15
C GLU A 170 15.57 4.15 -15.51
N ASN A 171 15.37 3.92 -14.21
CA ASN A 171 16.05 2.87 -13.44
C ASN A 171 15.05 1.97 -12.66
N PRO A 172 14.18 1.21 -13.34
CA PRO A 172 13.15 0.39 -12.71
C PRO A 172 13.73 -0.72 -11.81
N GLU A 173 14.98 -1.13 -12.02
CA GLU A 173 15.67 -2.12 -11.17
C GLU A 173 15.94 -1.64 -9.74
N THR A 174 15.68 -0.37 -9.44
CA THR A 174 15.85 0.21 -8.10
C THR A 174 14.58 0.16 -7.25
N LEU A 175 13.47 -0.39 -7.76
CA LEU A 175 12.18 -0.41 -7.07
C LEU A 175 12.18 -1.19 -5.75
N ASP A 176 13.02 -2.22 -5.60
CA ASP A 176 13.21 -2.91 -4.32
C ASP A 176 13.73 -1.95 -3.24
N ARG A 177 14.65 -1.06 -3.61
CA ARG A 177 15.21 -0.05 -2.70
C ARG A 177 14.18 1.03 -2.38
N VAL A 178 13.32 1.37 -3.33
CA VAL A 178 12.19 2.28 -3.11
C VAL A 178 11.21 1.67 -2.08
N ASN A 179 10.80 0.41 -2.29
CA ASN A 179 9.96 -0.33 -1.35
C ASN A 179 10.61 -0.37 0.04
N TRP A 180 11.92 -0.65 0.12
CA TRP A 180 12.65 -0.65 1.38
C TRP A 180 12.61 0.72 2.08
N ILE A 181 12.92 1.82 1.37
CA ILE A 181 12.96 3.18 1.91
C ILE A 181 11.61 3.55 2.55
N LEU A 182 10.50 3.27 1.87
CA LEU A 182 9.17 3.63 2.36
C LEU A 182 8.76 2.85 3.62
N ASN A 183 9.33 1.67 3.83
CA ASN A 183 9.11 0.87 5.04
C ASN A 183 10.01 1.27 6.22
N GLN A 184 11.01 2.14 6.02
CA GLN A 184 11.91 2.54 7.11
C GLN A 184 11.35 3.64 8.01
N ASN A 185 10.26 4.30 7.61
CA ASN A 185 9.68 5.44 8.34
C ASN A 185 10.69 6.58 8.57
N PHE A 186 11.50 6.93 7.57
CA PHE A 186 12.58 7.92 7.72
C PHE A 186 12.09 9.30 8.16
N GLN A 187 10.90 9.71 7.73
CA GLN A 187 10.31 11.00 8.04
C GLN A 187 10.22 11.21 9.55
N GLY A 188 10.75 12.33 10.04
CA GLY A 188 10.82 12.65 11.47
C GLY A 188 11.96 11.99 12.23
N GLN A 189 12.64 10.98 11.67
CA GLN A 189 13.86 10.44 12.28
C GLN A 189 15.00 11.45 12.23
N ILE A 190 15.87 11.44 13.24
CA ILE A 190 17.03 12.32 13.30
C ILE A 190 18.18 11.70 12.50
N ALA A 191 18.59 12.37 11.42
CA ALA A 191 19.74 11.92 10.64
C ALA A 191 21.04 12.12 11.45
N PRO A 192 21.88 11.08 11.63
CA PRO A 192 23.11 11.17 12.41
C PRO A 192 24.08 12.25 11.90
N CYS A 193 24.05 12.49 10.59
CA CYS A 193 25.01 13.36 9.93
C CYS A 193 24.69 14.87 10.08
N SER A 194 23.46 15.24 10.43
CA SER A 194 23.02 16.62 10.59
C SER A 194 22.49 16.94 11.99
N GLY A 195 22.04 15.93 12.74
CA GLY A 195 21.30 16.13 14.00
C GLY A 195 19.89 16.71 13.82
N ALA A 196 19.38 16.78 12.59
CA ALA A 196 18.06 17.29 12.26
C ALA A 196 17.11 16.18 11.79
N ALA A 197 15.80 16.44 11.89
CA ALA A 197 14.77 15.53 11.42
C ALA A 197 14.75 15.46 9.88
N ILE A 198 14.64 14.24 9.34
CA ILE A 198 14.45 13.98 7.92
C ILE A 198 13.04 14.42 7.51
N SER A 199 12.95 15.19 6.43
CA SER A 199 11.70 15.70 5.88
C SER A 199 11.17 14.81 4.74
N ALA A 200 9.89 14.97 4.39
CA ALA A 200 9.32 14.32 3.21
C ALA A 200 10.03 14.73 1.90
N LEU A 201 10.57 15.95 1.81
CA LEU A 201 11.33 16.40 0.65
C LEU A 201 12.70 15.72 0.54
N ASP A 202 13.31 15.35 1.67
CA ASP A 202 14.53 14.53 1.67
C ASP A 202 14.24 13.14 1.13
N VAL A 203 13.15 12.52 1.58
CA VAL A 203 12.72 11.20 1.09
C VAL A 203 12.35 11.27 -0.39
N GLN A 204 11.52 12.23 -0.82
CA GLN A 204 11.15 12.42 -2.23
C GLN A 204 12.37 12.56 -3.13
N ARG A 205 13.38 13.30 -2.69
CA ARG A 205 14.63 13.45 -3.45
C ARG A 205 15.44 12.15 -3.50
N ALA A 206 15.49 11.39 -2.41
CA ALA A 206 16.15 10.09 -2.39
C ALA A 206 15.47 9.12 -3.37
N LEU A 207 14.13 9.08 -3.41
CA LEU A 207 13.38 8.28 -4.38
C LEU A 207 13.74 8.66 -5.82
N TRP A 208 13.66 9.94 -6.18
CA TRP A 208 14.07 10.39 -7.52
C TRP A 208 15.52 10.05 -7.85
N THR A 209 16.43 10.12 -6.89
CA THR A 209 17.85 9.77 -7.14
C THR A 209 18.03 8.29 -7.49
N LEU A 210 17.09 7.42 -7.08
CA LEU A 210 17.09 6.01 -7.45
C LEU A 210 16.46 5.80 -8.83
N VAL A 211 15.23 6.29 -9.02
CA VAL A 211 14.41 5.89 -10.18
C VAL A 211 14.63 6.74 -11.43
N ASP A 212 15.17 7.95 -11.28
CA ASP A 212 15.26 8.98 -12.31
C ASP A 212 16.72 9.44 -12.51
N ASN A 213 17.05 9.88 -13.71
CA ASN A 213 18.37 10.39 -14.09
C ASN A 213 18.51 11.92 -14.03
N ASN A 214 17.41 12.67 -13.86
CA ASN A 214 17.42 14.14 -13.94
C ASN A 214 16.85 14.86 -12.70
N VAL A 215 17.36 14.54 -11.50
CA VAL A 215 16.85 15.14 -10.26
C VAL A 215 17.11 16.65 -10.16
N PRO A 216 16.08 17.53 -10.17
CA PRO A 216 16.24 18.98 -10.21
C PRO A 216 16.99 19.50 -8.99
N THR A 217 18.01 20.34 -9.16
CA THR A 217 18.73 20.93 -8.01
C THR A 217 17.91 21.97 -7.26
N THR A 218 16.89 22.54 -7.90
CA THR A 218 16.02 23.58 -7.35
C THR A 218 14.62 23.04 -7.15
N PHE A 219 14.42 22.30 -6.07
CA PHE A 219 13.13 21.74 -5.67
C PHE A 219 12.98 21.79 -4.14
N GLY A 220 12.11 22.67 -3.65
CA GLY A 220 11.88 22.85 -2.21
C GLY A 220 13.16 23.06 -1.39
N THR A 221 13.05 22.85 -0.08
CA THR A 221 14.20 22.83 0.84
C THR A 221 14.44 21.39 1.27
N TRP A 222 15.58 20.83 0.90
CA TRP A 222 16.05 19.50 1.29
C TRP A 222 17.48 19.58 1.81
N ASN A 223 17.93 18.55 2.50
CA ASN A 223 19.26 18.46 3.08
C ASN A 223 20.07 17.36 2.38
N PRO A 224 21.19 17.70 1.70
CA PRO A 224 22.02 16.71 1.02
C PRO A 224 22.57 15.61 1.92
N CYS A 225 22.78 15.93 3.20
CA CYS A 225 23.20 14.97 4.20
C CYS A 225 22.14 13.88 4.47
N HIS A 226 20.86 14.28 4.51
CA HIS A 226 19.75 13.34 4.74
C HIS A 226 19.60 12.40 3.54
N VAL A 227 19.65 12.98 2.33
CA VAL A 227 19.52 12.22 1.09
C VAL A 227 20.66 11.22 0.94
N SER A 228 21.92 11.64 1.17
CA SER A 228 23.05 10.70 1.12
C SER A 228 22.92 9.60 2.16
N TYR A 229 22.48 9.92 3.39
CA TYR A 229 22.25 8.93 4.43
C TYR A 229 21.20 7.88 4.04
N ILE A 230 20.08 8.29 3.45
CA ILE A 230 19.03 7.36 2.98
C ILE A 230 19.59 6.46 1.86
N LEU A 231 20.26 7.06 0.87
CA LEU A 231 20.81 6.34 -0.28
C LEU A 231 21.92 5.37 0.11
N ASP A 232 22.80 5.75 1.04
CA ASP A 232 23.86 4.88 1.54
C ASP A 232 23.27 3.63 2.19
N LEU A 233 22.22 3.78 3.01
CA LEU A 233 21.52 2.63 3.59
C LEU A 233 20.84 1.77 2.51
N ALA A 234 20.11 2.40 1.60
CA ALA A 234 19.39 1.72 0.53
C ALA A 234 20.33 0.98 -0.45
N SER A 235 21.57 1.46 -0.63
CA SER A 235 22.56 0.83 -1.50
C SER A 235 22.99 -0.56 -1.05
N THR A 236 22.75 -0.89 0.23
CA THR A 236 23.05 -2.22 0.80
C THR A 236 21.96 -3.25 0.56
N ILE A 237 20.84 -2.83 -0.05
CA ILE A 237 19.68 -3.66 -0.31
C ILE A 237 19.76 -4.18 -1.74
N ASP A 238 19.82 -5.49 -1.85
CA ASP A 238 19.83 -6.23 -3.12
C ASP A 238 18.41 -6.68 -3.52
N PHE A 239 17.57 -7.00 -2.54
CA PHE A 239 16.16 -7.36 -2.70
C PHE A 239 15.42 -6.98 -1.43
N TYR A 240 14.19 -6.51 -1.56
CA TYR A 240 13.33 -6.24 -0.42
C TYR A 240 11.89 -6.57 -0.76
N GLU A 241 11.28 -7.33 0.12
CA GLU A 241 9.90 -7.72 0.06
C GLU A 241 9.26 -7.33 1.41
N PRO A 242 8.25 -6.44 1.41
CA PRO A 242 7.57 -6.04 2.63
C PRO A 242 6.97 -7.26 3.32
N ALA A 243 7.17 -7.33 4.63
CA ALA A 243 6.39 -8.23 5.44
C ALA A 243 4.92 -7.80 5.47
N CYS A 244 4.09 -8.67 6.02
CA CYS A 244 2.79 -8.35 6.58
C CYS A 244 2.70 -6.96 7.23
N ASP A 245 1.62 -6.22 6.94
CA ASP A 245 1.38 -4.82 7.35
C ASP A 245 2.44 -3.81 6.87
N GLY A 246 3.42 -4.27 6.11
CA GLY A 246 4.38 -3.43 5.41
C GLY A 246 3.72 -2.71 4.24
N ILE A 247 4.49 -1.85 3.60
CA ILE A 247 4.03 -1.04 2.47
C ILE A 247 4.60 -1.63 1.18
N MET A 248 3.73 -1.99 0.25
CA MET A 248 4.09 -2.17 -1.14
C MET A 248 3.81 -0.88 -1.91
N THR A 249 4.65 -0.57 -2.90
CA THR A 249 4.36 0.51 -3.84
C THR A 249 3.58 0.00 -5.04
N VAL A 250 2.49 0.71 -5.35
CA VAL A 250 1.74 0.59 -6.60
C VAL A 250 2.04 1.82 -7.44
N ILE A 251 2.43 1.61 -8.69
CA ILE A 251 2.81 2.65 -9.64
C ILE A 251 1.57 3.04 -10.45
N LEU A 252 1.27 4.32 -10.51
CA LEU A 252 0.17 4.88 -11.30
C LEU A 252 0.74 5.70 -12.45
N VAL A 253 0.37 5.32 -13.67
CA VAL A 253 0.88 5.91 -14.91
C VAL A 253 -0.25 6.59 -15.66
N PRO A 254 -0.30 7.93 -15.69
CA PRO A 254 -1.34 8.65 -16.41
C PRO A 254 -1.41 8.30 -17.90
N VAL A 255 -2.62 8.08 -18.44
CA VAL A 255 -2.82 7.67 -19.85
C VAL A 255 -2.94 8.83 -20.83
N SER A 256 -3.29 10.04 -20.37
CA SER A 256 -3.52 11.19 -21.24
C SER A 256 -2.60 12.38 -20.89
N SER A 257 -1.83 12.83 -21.90
CA SER A 257 -0.76 13.86 -21.81
C SER A 257 0.40 13.46 -20.86
N PRO A 258 1.65 13.89 -21.11
CA PRO A 258 2.72 13.70 -20.13
C PRO A 258 2.30 14.32 -18.78
N ALA A 259 2.09 13.45 -17.80
CA ALA A 259 1.74 13.77 -16.43
C ALA A 259 2.51 12.83 -15.50
N GLN A 260 2.81 13.32 -14.30
CA GLN A 260 3.65 12.65 -13.31
C GLN A 260 3.28 11.19 -13.06
N ILE A 261 4.28 10.32 -13.06
CA ILE A 261 4.16 8.94 -12.58
C ILE A 261 4.13 8.97 -11.05
N LEU A 262 3.15 8.32 -10.45
CA LEU A 262 2.92 8.36 -9.01
C LEU A 262 3.21 7.00 -8.38
N LEU A 263 3.63 6.98 -7.11
CA LEU A 263 3.50 5.81 -6.25
C LEU A 263 2.42 6.02 -5.21
N ALA A 264 1.55 5.03 -5.04
CA ALA A 264 0.72 4.88 -3.85
C ALA A 264 1.35 3.87 -2.89
N GLN A 265 1.36 4.22 -1.60
CA GLN A 265 1.73 3.30 -0.52
C GLN A 265 0.53 2.45 -0.13
N ILE A 266 0.52 1.18 -0.55
CA ILE A 266 -0.55 0.23 -0.27
C ILE A 266 -0.07 -0.76 0.79
N PRO A 267 -0.81 -0.92 1.91
CA PRO A 267 -0.49 -1.93 2.91
C PRO A 267 -0.56 -3.35 2.32
N VAL A 268 0.44 -4.17 2.62
CA VAL A 268 0.43 -5.59 2.29
C VAL A 268 -0.46 -6.31 3.29
N ILE A 269 -1.54 -6.88 2.79
CA ILE A 269 -2.48 -7.67 3.57
C ILE A 269 -1.89 -9.08 3.74
N CYS A 270 -2.03 -9.65 4.93
CA CYS A 270 -1.68 -11.05 5.19
C CYS A 270 -2.89 -11.92 4.89
N THR A 271 -2.68 -13.05 4.22
CA THR A 271 -3.61 -14.17 4.32
C THR A 271 -3.29 -14.90 5.63
N GLU A 272 -4.24 -14.96 6.55
CA GLU A 272 -4.12 -15.89 7.67
C GLU A 272 -4.32 -17.32 7.15
N CYS A 273 -3.55 -18.25 7.72
CA CYS A 273 -3.67 -19.65 7.37
C CYS A 273 -4.94 -20.22 8.05
N PRO A 274 -5.79 -20.97 7.32
CA PRO A 274 -6.98 -21.58 7.90
C PRO A 274 -6.64 -22.66 8.95
#